data_AF-A0A0F9HG45-F1
#
_entry.id   AF-A0A0F9HG45-F1
#
_cell.length_a   1.000
_cell.length_b   1.000
_cell.length_c   1.000
_cell.angle_alpha   90.00
_cell.angle_beta   90.00
_cell.angle_gamma   90.00
#
_symmetry.space_group_name_H-M   'P 1'
#
loop_
_entity.id
_entity.type
_entity.pdbx_description
1 polymer ?
#
loop_
_entity_poly.entity_id
_entity_poly.type
_entity_poly.pdbx_seq_one_letter_code
_entity_poly.pdbx_strand_id
1 'polypeptide(L)'
;MSKKSNGKTRHVKKFMDGRMTPDELHRALGIRGVCGICGGPGAIRIKVLVQLDELTRRQPEYVAQIVATNPDGMFVPTVETKYGKMVKVSDVVACDNCKVDAERSAAKGPSWAIVEIDRGPRKNRPAVQMPS
;
A
#
# COMPACT_ATOMS: atom_id res chain seq x y z
N MET A 1 25.91 -19.59 -22.14
CA MET A 1 25.44 -20.70 -21.27
C MET A 1 24.38 -20.17 -20.31
N SER A 2 23.10 -20.43 -20.58
CA SER A 2 21.99 -19.90 -19.76
C SER A 2 21.65 -20.90 -18.65
N LYS A 3 21.85 -20.52 -17.39
CA LYS A 3 21.51 -21.36 -16.23
C LYS A 3 19.98 -21.49 -16.16
N LYS A 4 19.44 -22.65 -16.55
CA LYS A 4 18.04 -23.03 -16.29
C LYS A 4 17.82 -23.00 -14.77
N SER A 5 17.02 -22.05 -14.27
CA SER A 5 16.61 -22.03 -12.88
C SER A 5 15.73 -23.25 -12.62
N ASN A 6 16.22 -24.13 -11.74
CA ASN A 6 15.54 -25.34 -11.32
C ASN A 6 14.27 -24.93 -10.55
N GLY A 7 13.12 -24.97 -11.24
CA GLY A 7 11.84 -24.54 -10.72
C GLY A 7 11.38 -25.48 -9.61
N LYS A 8 11.67 -25.13 -8.35
CA LYS A 8 11.11 -25.84 -7.19
C LYS A 8 9.59 -25.75 -7.27
N THR A 9 8.93 -26.87 -7.55
CA THR A 9 7.48 -27.03 -7.44
C THR A 9 7.06 -26.67 -6.01
N ARG A 10 6.44 -25.51 -5.85
CA ARG A 10 6.01 -25.00 -4.54
C ARG A 10 4.55 -25.38 -4.34
N HIS A 11 4.30 -26.42 -3.55
CA HIS A 11 2.94 -26.79 -3.16
C HIS A 11 2.37 -25.70 -2.24
N VAL A 12 1.43 -24.91 -2.77
CA VAL A 12 0.69 -23.90 -1.99
C VAL A 12 -0.67 -24.50 -1.65
N LYS A 13 -1.02 -24.53 -0.35
CA LYS A 13 -2.38 -24.91 0.06
C LYS A 13 -3.35 -23.91 -0.56
N LYS A 14 -4.26 -24.41 -1.38
CA LYS A 14 -5.32 -23.63 -2.00
C LYS A 14 -6.50 -23.52 -1.03
N PHE A 15 -7.18 -22.38 -1.05
CA PHE A 15 -8.44 -22.15 -0.36
C PHE A 15 -9.62 -22.50 -1.29
N MET A 16 -10.84 -22.57 -0.71
CA MET A 16 -12.08 -22.86 -1.44
C MET A 16 -12.00 -24.16 -2.26
N ASP A 17 -11.73 -25.29 -1.58
CA ASP A 17 -11.66 -26.64 -2.19
C ASP A 17 -10.72 -26.76 -3.40
N GLY A 18 -9.59 -26.03 -3.38
CA GLY A 18 -8.61 -26.12 -4.46
C GLY A 18 -8.83 -25.14 -5.63
N ARG A 19 -9.83 -24.25 -5.54
CA ARG A 19 -10.16 -23.32 -6.62
C ARG A 19 -9.31 -22.05 -6.64
N MET A 20 -8.78 -21.62 -5.50
CA MET A 20 -8.10 -20.34 -5.41
C MET A 20 -6.88 -20.39 -4.49
N THR A 21 -5.81 -19.72 -4.86
CA THR A 21 -4.65 -19.53 -3.98
C THR A 21 -4.89 -18.40 -2.97
N PRO A 22 -4.18 -18.41 -1.82
CA PRO A 22 -4.20 -17.30 -0.87
C PRO A 22 -3.92 -15.93 -1.52
N ASP A 23 -2.96 -15.89 -2.44
CA ASP A 23 -2.59 -14.67 -3.15
C ASP A 23 -3.71 -14.15 -4.05
N GLU A 24 -4.36 -15.04 -4.80
CA GLU A 24 -5.51 -14.68 -5.65
C GLU A 24 -6.69 -14.16 -4.83
N LEU A 25 -6.99 -14.80 -3.69
CA LEU A 25 -8.04 -14.36 -2.79
C LEU A 25 -7.72 -12.98 -2.19
N HIS A 26 -6.47 -12.75 -1.77
CA HIS A 26 -6.04 -11.46 -1.23
C HIS A 26 -6.07 -10.35 -2.28
N ARG A 27 -5.68 -10.65 -3.53
CA ARG A 27 -5.80 -9.67 -4.63
C ARG A 27 -7.26 -9.30 -4.88
N ALA A 28 -8.16 -10.27 -4.86
CA ALA A 28 -9.60 -10.05 -5.07
C ALA A 28 -10.28 -9.28 -3.94
N LEU A 29 -9.84 -9.45 -2.68
CA LEU A 29 -10.51 -8.87 -1.51
C LEU A 29 -9.74 -7.73 -0.84
N GLY A 30 -8.42 -7.87 -0.66
CA GLY A 30 -7.58 -6.92 0.09
C GLY A 30 -7.00 -5.77 -0.75
N ILE A 31 -6.56 -6.06 -1.98
CA ILE A 31 -5.91 -5.06 -2.84
C ILE A 31 -6.91 -4.33 -3.75
N ARG A 32 -8.03 -4.98 -4.10
CA ARG A 32 -9.20 -4.44 -4.83
C ARG A 32 -8.90 -3.18 -5.64
N GLY A 33 -8.56 -3.35 -6.92
CA GLY A 33 -8.32 -2.25 -7.83
C GLY A 33 -7.46 -2.64 -9.02
N VAL A 34 -7.26 -1.68 -9.91
CA VAL A 34 -6.36 -1.77 -11.05
C VAL A 34 -5.08 -0.99 -10.76
N CYS A 35 -4.01 -1.34 -11.47
CA CYS A 35 -2.77 -0.61 -11.38
C CYS A 35 -2.96 0.84 -11.85
N GLY A 36 -2.59 1.80 -11.00
CA GLY A 36 -2.67 3.23 -11.34
C GLY A 36 -1.72 3.68 -12.45
N ILE A 37 -0.81 2.80 -12.91
CA ILE A 37 0.19 3.10 -13.95
C ILE A 37 -0.23 2.53 -15.30
N CYS A 38 -0.60 1.26 -15.36
CA CYS A 38 -0.85 0.55 -16.63
C CYS A 38 -2.24 -0.10 -16.73
N GLY A 39 -3.11 0.06 -15.73
CA GLY A 39 -4.45 -0.56 -15.70
C GLY A 39 -4.48 -2.07 -15.48
N GLY A 40 -3.33 -2.75 -15.38
CA GLY A 40 -3.26 -4.19 -15.12
C GLY A 40 -3.77 -4.59 -13.73
N PRO A 41 -3.96 -5.90 -13.46
CA PRO A 41 -4.52 -6.36 -12.19
C PRO A 41 -3.61 -6.01 -11.00
N GLY A 42 -4.20 -5.48 -9.93
CA GLY A 42 -3.48 -5.11 -8.70
C GLY A 42 -2.80 -6.30 -8.03
N ALA A 43 -1.52 -6.14 -7.72
CA ALA A 43 -0.68 -7.15 -7.06
C ALA A 43 -0.17 -6.69 -5.69
N ILE A 44 0.07 -5.38 -5.52
CA ILE A 44 0.43 -4.74 -4.25
C ILE A 44 -0.41 -3.49 -4.03
N ARG A 45 -0.54 -3.07 -2.78
CA ARG A 45 -1.15 -1.79 -2.38
C ARG A 45 -0.18 -1.02 -1.50
N ILE A 46 0.07 0.23 -1.84
CA ILE A 46 0.97 1.13 -1.13
C ILE A 46 0.14 2.25 -0.52
N LYS A 47 0.21 2.40 0.79
CA LYS A 47 -0.44 3.50 1.53
C LYS A 47 0.63 4.40 2.12
N VAL A 48 0.45 5.70 1.94
CA VAL A 48 1.27 6.72 2.60
C VAL A 48 0.43 7.34 3.69
N LEU A 49 0.90 7.20 4.92
CA LEU A 49 0.25 7.60 6.15
C LEU A 49 1.12 8.63 6.86
N VAL A 50 0.49 9.67 7.41
CA VAL A 50 1.19 10.70 8.17
C VAL A 50 0.44 10.99 9.46
N GLN A 51 1.15 11.32 10.53
CA GLN A 51 0.49 11.77 11.75
C GLN A 51 -0.06 13.17 11.55
N LEU A 52 -1.25 13.44 12.11
CA LEU A 52 -1.95 14.70 11.91
C LEU A 52 -1.19 15.89 12.51
N ASP A 53 -0.52 15.69 13.64
CA ASP A 53 0.30 16.69 14.32
C ASP A 53 1.54 17.07 13.49
N GLU A 54 2.30 16.10 12.99
CA GLU A 54 3.45 16.33 12.11
C GLU A 54 3.03 17.00 10.79
N LEU A 55 1.90 16.58 10.21
CA LEU A 55 1.37 17.19 8.99
C LEU A 55 0.98 18.65 9.23
N THR A 56 0.28 18.94 10.33
CA THR A 56 -0.14 20.31 10.70
C THR A 56 1.06 21.21 10.97
N ARG A 57 2.12 20.68 11.60
CA ARG A 57 3.34 21.43 11.91
C ARG A 57 4.14 21.80 10.67
N ARG A 58 4.22 20.89 9.69
CA ARG A 58 5.09 21.04 8.50
C ARG A 58 4.39 21.65 7.30
N GLN A 59 3.12 21.30 7.09
CA GLN A 59 2.33 21.70 5.91
C GLN A 59 0.92 22.09 6.33
N PRO A 60 0.76 23.19 7.09
CA PRO A 60 -0.55 23.68 7.51
C PRO A 60 -1.48 24.00 6.33
N GLU A 61 -0.92 24.43 5.20
CA GLU A 61 -1.66 24.69 3.96
C GLU A 61 -2.32 23.44 3.39
N TYR A 62 -1.67 22.29 3.50
CA TYR A 62 -2.20 21.02 3.01
C TYR A 62 -3.37 20.55 3.88
N VAL A 63 -3.24 20.74 5.20
CA VAL A 63 -4.33 20.49 6.15
C VAL A 63 -5.53 21.39 5.84
N ALA A 64 -5.32 22.68 5.59
CA ALA A 64 -6.38 23.61 5.23
C ALA A 64 -7.10 23.21 3.94
N GLN A 65 -6.38 22.73 2.92
CA GLN A 65 -6.98 22.22 1.68
C GLN A 65 -7.85 20.99 1.91
N ILE A 66 -7.38 20.05 2.73
CA ILE A 66 -8.15 18.84 3.06
C ILE A 66 -9.45 19.24 3.77
N VAL A 67 -9.36 20.11 4.78
CA VAL A 67 -10.49 20.65 5.52
C VAL A 67 -11.48 21.36 4.58
N ALA A 68 -10.99 22.17 3.63
CA ALA A 68 -11.83 22.90 2.67
C ALA A 68 -12.52 22.00 1.64
N THR A 69 -11.93 20.84 1.32
CA THR A 69 -12.48 19.91 0.32
C THR A 69 -13.50 18.95 0.94
N ASN A 70 -13.54 18.82 2.27
CA ASN A 70 -14.45 17.91 2.94
C ASN A 70 -15.89 18.45 2.98
N PRO A 71 -16.87 17.69 2.46
CA PRO A 71 -18.27 18.13 2.42
C PRO A 71 -18.93 18.18 3.81
N ASP A 72 -18.45 17.41 4.78
CA ASP A 72 -19.05 17.28 6.13
C ASP A 72 -18.47 18.27 7.17
N GLY A 73 -17.59 19.18 6.74
CA GLY A 73 -17.06 20.25 7.59
C GLY A 73 -15.62 20.06 8.06
N MET A 74 -15.18 21.01 8.91
CA MET A 74 -13.78 21.39 9.17
C MET A 74 -12.91 20.35 9.91
N PHE A 75 -12.87 19.10 9.45
CA PHE A 75 -12.01 18.07 10.02
C PHE A 75 -11.15 17.40 8.95
N VAL A 76 -10.04 16.83 9.39
CA VAL A 76 -9.19 16.00 8.54
C VAL A 76 -9.60 14.54 8.75
N PRO A 77 -9.94 13.79 7.68
CA PRO A 77 -10.29 12.39 7.79
C PRO A 77 -9.06 11.62 8.28
N THR A 78 -9.21 11.03 9.46
CA THR A 78 -8.17 10.21 10.08
C THR A 78 -8.61 8.75 10.13
N VAL A 79 -7.63 7.86 10.03
CA VAL A 79 -7.81 6.42 10.15
C VAL A 79 -7.06 5.99 11.41
N GLU A 80 -7.75 5.22 12.26
CA GLU A 80 -7.09 4.58 13.40
C GLU A 80 -6.22 3.43 12.90
N THR A 81 -4.94 3.53 13.21
CA THR A 81 -3.94 2.52 12.88
C THR A 81 -3.22 2.09 14.15
N LYS A 82 -2.41 1.02 14.07
CA LYS A 82 -1.52 0.59 15.17
C LYS A 82 -0.53 1.67 15.64
N TYR A 83 -0.36 2.74 14.87
CA TYR A 83 0.56 3.85 15.16
C TYR A 83 -0.18 5.10 15.66
N GLY A 84 -1.48 5.01 15.92
CA GLY A 84 -2.34 6.12 16.29
C GLY A 84 -3.21 6.62 15.13
N LYS A 85 -3.76 7.82 15.30
CA LYS A 85 -4.62 8.49 14.30
C LYS A 85 -3.75 9.05 13.18
N MET A 86 -3.88 8.48 12.00
CA MET A 86 -3.10 8.83 10.81
C MET A 86 -3.99 9.43 9.75
N VAL A 87 -3.46 10.38 8.98
CA VAL A 87 -4.06 10.89 7.75
C VAL A 87 -3.55 10.04 6.59
N LYS A 88 -4.45 9.54 5.75
CA LYS A 88 -4.09 8.81 4.54
C LYS A 88 -3.89 9.79 3.39
N VAL A 89 -2.65 10.01 2.99
CA VAL A 89 -2.29 10.98 1.94
C VAL A 89 -2.37 10.34 0.56
N SER A 90 -1.94 9.10 0.43
CA SER A 90 -1.93 8.38 -0.85
C SER A 90 -2.28 6.91 -0.66
N ASP A 91 -2.94 6.34 -1.67
CA ASP A 91 -3.40 4.97 -1.69
C ASP A 91 -3.33 4.44 -3.13
N VAL A 92 -2.26 3.74 -3.46
CA VAL A 92 -1.93 3.34 -4.83
C VAL A 92 -1.87 1.83 -4.96
N VAL A 93 -2.50 1.31 -6.01
CA VAL A 93 -2.43 -0.10 -6.38
C VAL A 93 -1.46 -0.26 -7.57
N ALA A 94 -0.59 -1.26 -7.51
CA ALA A 94 0.36 -1.57 -8.59
C ALA A 94 0.31 -3.06 -8.97
N CYS A 95 0.44 -3.35 -10.27
CA CYS A 95 0.49 -4.72 -10.78
C CYS A 95 1.89 -5.34 -10.61
N ASP A 96 2.04 -6.63 -10.93
CA ASP A 96 3.30 -7.35 -10.79
C ASP A 96 4.46 -6.77 -11.64
N ASN A 97 4.14 -6.09 -12.74
CA ASN A 97 5.15 -5.46 -13.60
C ASN A 97 5.58 -4.10 -13.04
N CYS A 98 4.63 -3.28 -12.57
CA CYS A 98 4.89 -1.92 -12.13
C CYS A 98 5.26 -1.80 -10.65
N LYS A 99 5.15 -2.87 -9.87
CA LYS A 99 5.39 -2.84 -8.41
C LYS A 99 6.78 -2.34 -8.03
N VAL A 100 7.81 -2.66 -8.80
CA VAL A 100 9.19 -2.28 -8.47
C VAL A 100 9.36 -0.76 -8.53
N ASP A 101 8.82 -0.13 -9.56
CA ASP A 101 8.88 1.32 -9.72
C ASP A 101 7.97 2.03 -8.72
N ALA A 102 6.81 1.45 -8.41
CA ALA A 102 5.93 1.95 -7.36
C ALA A 102 6.61 1.93 -5.98
N GLU A 103 7.28 0.83 -5.62
CA GLU A 103 8.03 0.71 -4.36
C GLU A 103 9.23 1.68 -4.30
N ARG A 104 9.96 1.85 -5.39
CA ARG A 104 11.05 2.84 -5.49
C ARG A 104 10.54 4.27 -5.35
N SER A 105 9.37 4.56 -5.89
CA SER A 105 8.76 5.89 -5.79
C SER A 105 8.27 6.16 -4.37
N ALA A 106 7.68 5.15 -3.72
CA ALA A 106 7.28 5.24 -2.33
C ALA A 106 8.47 5.46 -1.37
N ALA A 107 9.62 4.83 -1.66
CA ALA A 107 10.85 5.03 -0.88
C ALA A 107 11.46 6.43 -1.00
N LYS A 108 11.08 7.22 -2.01
CA LYS A 108 11.49 8.63 -2.17
C LYS A 108 10.56 9.61 -1.44
N GLY A 109 9.57 9.10 -0.72
CA GLY A 109 8.63 9.91 0.03
C GLY A 109 9.30 10.72 1.16
N PRO A 110 8.56 11.65 1.79
CA PRO A 110 9.04 12.40 2.93
C PRO A 110 9.46 11.45 4.05
N SER A 111 10.60 11.71 4.70
CA SER A 111 11.16 10.80 5.71
C SER A 111 10.24 10.60 6.92
N TRP A 112 9.41 11.57 7.24
CA TRP A 112 8.44 11.56 8.35
C TRP A 112 7.11 10.87 8.00
N ALA A 113 6.93 10.43 6.75
CA ALA A 113 5.76 9.68 6.34
C ALA A 113 5.98 8.17 6.55
N ILE A 114 4.93 7.49 7.00
CA ILE A 114 4.92 6.04 7.13
C ILE A 114 4.39 5.44 5.82
N VAL A 115 5.17 4.54 5.25
CA VAL A 115 4.77 3.81 4.03
C VAL A 115 4.43 2.37 4.41
N GLU A 116 3.18 1.99 4.19
CA GLU A 116 2.72 0.61 4.32
C GLU A 116 2.59 -0.04 2.95
N ILE A 117 3.34 -1.12 2.72
CA ILE A 117 3.29 -1.89 1.48
C ILE A 117 2.66 -3.25 1.76
N ASP A 118 1.42 -3.43 1.33
CA ASP A 118 0.73 -4.72 1.35
C ASP A 118 1.10 -5.53 0.10
N ARG A 119 1.82 -6.63 0.31
CA ARG A 119 2.26 -7.58 -0.73
C ARG A 119 1.48 -8.89 -0.75
N GLY A 120 0.42 -8.99 0.06
CA GLY A 120 -0.37 -10.21 0.22
C GLY A 120 0.27 -11.31 1.08
N PRO A 121 -0.41 -12.46 1.21
CA PRO A 121 -0.21 -13.44 2.28
C PRO A 121 0.99 -14.39 2.12
N ARG A 122 2.02 -14.05 1.34
CA ARG A 122 3.29 -14.81 1.36
C ARG A 122 4.14 -14.40 2.57
N LYS A 123 5.22 -15.14 2.84
CA LYS A 123 6.20 -15.02 3.95
C LYS A 123 6.69 -13.59 4.31
N ASN A 124 6.32 -12.57 3.53
CA ASN A 124 6.60 -11.17 3.78
C ASN A 124 5.32 -10.51 4.33
N ARG A 125 5.28 -10.33 5.67
CA ARG A 125 4.34 -9.38 6.31
C ARG A 125 4.47 -8.00 5.63
N PRO A 126 3.45 -7.11 5.73
CA PRO A 126 3.59 -5.74 5.26
C PRO A 126 4.89 -5.16 5.83
N ALA A 127 5.81 -4.82 4.93
CA ALA A 127 7.05 -4.19 5.33
C ALA A 127 6.69 -2.74 5.65
N VAL A 128 6.91 -2.35 6.89
CA VAL A 128 6.72 -0.97 7.32
C VAL A 128 8.10 -0.34 7.35
N GLN A 129 8.28 0.69 6.54
CA GLN A 129 9.42 1.57 6.67
C GLN A 129 9.03 2.67 7.66
N MET A 130 9.73 2.71 8.79
CA MET A 130 9.60 3.79 9.76
C MET A 130 10.60 4.90 9.43
N PRO A 131 10.22 6.17 9.63
CA PRO A 131 11.19 7.26 9.74
C PRO A 131 12.28 6.90 10.76
N SER A 132 13.54 7.13 10.41
CA SER A 132 14.67 7.13 11.35
C SER A 132 14.78 8.48 12.06
#